data_AF-A0A1F0QMD4-F1
#
_entry.id   AF-A0A1F0QMD4-F1
#
_cell.length_a   1.000
_cell.length_b   1.000
_cell.length_c   1.000
_cell.angle_alpha   90.00
_cell.angle_beta   90.00
_cell.angle_gamma   90.00
#
_symmetry.space_group_name_H-M   'P 1'
#
loop_
_entity.id
_entity.type
_entity.pdbx_description
1 polymer ?
#
loop_
_entity_poly.entity_id
_entity_poly.type
_entity_poly.pdbx_seq_one_letter_code
_entity_poly.pdbx_strand_id
1 'polypeptide(L)'
;MALYPLAPSYFGVEHVAVLEHVNFSTALSIPGLAQEPALVDVSLLPDPTTGGWRVHSDFGFLGSLDGEESAEYPALNRLRMAAMNPATHATVDIVDGEVEIAIALGLDPWMVPANNQPAGTALLNGGQGALVRVTEGELTAYQLRTMGTEQLFVTLVLLDDTVLATHDNLVLGPCAELSDATALAAAFAAASQSGASLAARAYAGAGRIAVDLPIDPEALFAPAVPPLPIDPNKPAIPPVLNPNADWEFTAPADPLASPLPTGPRAFVSPKDTF
;
A
#
# COMPACT_ATOMS: atom_id res chain seq x y z
N MET A 1 14.60 -13.02 8.80
CA MET A 1 13.77 -11.84 8.52
C MET A 1 12.37 -12.33 8.18
N ALA A 2 11.32 -11.66 8.65
CA ALA A 2 9.95 -12.05 8.32
C ALA A 2 9.59 -11.60 6.89
N LEU A 3 8.79 -12.41 6.18
CA LEU A 3 8.24 -12.03 4.88
C LEU A 3 6.98 -11.19 5.07
N TYR A 4 6.80 -10.18 4.23
CA TYR A 4 5.62 -9.33 4.19
C TYR A 4 4.94 -9.48 2.82
N PRO A 5 3.82 -10.21 2.71
CA PRO A 5 3.17 -10.44 1.43
C PRO A 5 2.54 -9.15 0.91
N LEU A 6 2.98 -8.71 -0.26
CA LEU A 6 2.37 -7.60 -0.99
C LEU A 6 1.06 -8.06 -1.66
N ALA A 7 0.20 -7.10 -1.99
CA ALA A 7 -0.98 -7.39 -2.79
C ALA A 7 -0.52 -7.72 -4.23
N PRO A 8 -0.94 -8.86 -4.82
CA PRO A 8 -0.54 -9.21 -6.18
C PRO A 8 -1.22 -8.33 -7.23
N SER A 9 -2.38 -7.74 -6.92
CA SER A 9 -3.11 -6.85 -7.81
C SER A 9 -3.97 -5.86 -7.02
N TYR A 10 -4.47 -4.84 -7.72
CA TYR A 10 -5.49 -3.92 -7.23
C TYR A 10 -6.72 -4.08 -8.13
N PHE A 11 -7.82 -4.56 -7.58
CA PHE A 11 -9.06 -4.75 -8.36
C PHE A 11 -8.86 -5.66 -9.58
N GLY A 12 -7.97 -6.65 -9.47
CA GLY A 12 -7.63 -7.58 -10.54
C GLY A 12 -6.63 -7.03 -11.57
N VAL A 13 -6.11 -5.81 -11.37
CA VAL A 13 -5.06 -5.23 -12.23
C VAL A 13 -3.72 -5.32 -11.52
N GLU A 14 -2.79 -6.02 -12.15
CA GLU A 14 -1.40 -6.12 -11.71
C GLU A 14 -0.60 -4.90 -12.17
N HIS A 15 0.26 -4.39 -11.31
CA HIS A 15 1.22 -3.34 -11.65
C HIS A 15 2.62 -3.85 -11.37
N VAL A 16 3.45 -3.82 -12.42
CA VAL A 16 4.78 -4.40 -12.40
C VAL A 16 5.87 -3.35 -12.53
N ALA A 17 7.01 -3.62 -11.89
CA ALA A 17 8.26 -2.90 -12.05
C ALA A 17 9.20 -3.77 -12.89
N VAL A 18 9.63 -3.28 -14.05
CA VAL A 18 10.61 -3.98 -14.89
C VAL A 18 12.00 -3.67 -14.35
N LEU A 19 12.79 -4.71 -14.08
CA LEU A 19 14.15 -4.55 -13.56
C LEU A 19 15.10 -4.02 -14.64
N GLU A 20 15.83 -2.97 -14.32
CA GLU A 20 16.96 -2.52 -15.16
C GLU A 20 18.19 -3.42 -14.99
N HIS A 21 18.44 -3.90 -13.76
CA HIS A 21 19.63 -4.69 -13.42
C HIS A 21 19.30 -6.17 -13.25
N VAL A 22 19.29 -6.90 -14.36
CA VAL A 22 18.98 -8.34 -14.42
C VAL A 22 20.23 -9.22 -14.27
N ASN A 23 20.11 -10.32 -13.52
CA ASN A 23 21.09 -11.39 -13.49
C ASN A 23 20.68 -12.52 -14.46
N PHE A 24 21.18 -12.41 -15.69
CA PHE A 24 20.87 -13.35 -16.78
C PHE A 24 21.20 -14.80 -16.45
N SER A 25 22.30 -15.07 -15.72
CA SER A 25 22.69 -16.45 -15.41
C SER A 25 21.66 -17.14 -14.53
N THR A 26 21.07 -16.42 -13.58
CA THR A 26 20.02 -16.97 -12.72
C THR A 26 18.70 -17.05 -13.47
N ALA A 27 18.32 -16.01 -14.20
CA ALA A 27 17.08 -16.00 -14.96
C ALA A 27 17.00 -17.15 -15.99
N LEU A 28 18.07 -17.36 -16.77
CA LEU A 28 18.15 -18.44 -17.76
C LEU A 28 18.24 -19.85 -17.16
N SER A 29 18.44 -19.97 -15.84
CA SER A 29 18.42 -21.25 -15.14
C SER A 29 17.00 -21.70 -14.79
N ILE A 30 16.00 -20.83 -14.96
CA ILE A 30 14.59 -21.15 -14.68
C ILE A 30 14.10 -22.20 -15.68
N PRO A 31 13.60 -23.36 -15.21
CA PRO A 31 13.07 -24.39 -16.09
C PRO A 31 11.87 -23.89 -16.89
N GLY A 32 11.82 -24.21 -18.19
CA GLY A 32 10.67 -23.87 -19.05
C GLY A 32 10.71 -22.49 -19.70
N LEU A 33 11.60 -21.59 -19.25
CA LEU A 33 11.63 -20.18 -19.70
C LEU A 33 11.83 -20.01 -21.22
N ALA A 34 12.50 -20.97 -21.88
CA ALA A 34 12.69 -20.92 -23.33
C ALA A 34 11.41 -21.26 -24.13
N GLN A 35 10.34 -21.72 -23.48
CA GLN A 35 9.07 -22.09 -24.12
C GLN A 35 7.96 -21.10 -23.81
N GLU A 36 7.87 -20.63 -22.57
CA GLU A 36 6.83 -19.73 -22.09
C GLU A 36 7.33 -18.85 -20.94
N PRO A 37 6.69 -17.69 -20.70
CA PRO A 37 6.99 -16.85 -19.54
C PRO A 37 6.84 -17.64 -18.24
N ALA A 38 7.76 -17.44 -17.31
CA ALA A 38 7.76 -18.12 -16.03
C ALA A 38 7.29 -17.19 -14.91
N LEU A 39 6.29 -17.65 -14.14
CA LEU A 39 5.86 -17.00 -12.90
C LEU A 39 6.70 -17.54 -11.73
N VAL A 40 7.38 -16.65 -11.01
CA VAL A 40 8.32 -17.02 -9.96
C VAL A 40 8.03 -16.24 -8.69
N ASP A 41 7.89 -16.93 -7.55
CA ASP A 41 7.81 -16.26 -6.25
C ASP A 41 9.16 -15.61 -5.89
N VAL A 42 9.09 -14.36 -5.43
CA VAL A 42 10.26 -13.55 -5.10
C VAL A 42 10.12 -12.85 -3.77
N SER A 43 11.26 -12.57 -3.16
CA SER A 43 11.37 -11.68 -2.01
C SER A 43 12.42 -10.61 -2.26
N LEU A 44 12.17 -9.41 -1.75
CA LEU A 44 13.08 -8.28 -1.86
C LEU A 44 13.94 -8.20 -0.60
N LEU A 45 15.25 -8.37 -0.77
CA LEU A 45 16.23 -8.24 0.31
C LEU A 45 16.84 -6.83 0.27
N PRO A 46 16.93 -6.11 1.39
CA PRO A 46 17.51 -4.76 1.39
C PRO A 46 18.98 -4.80 0.96
N ASP A 47 19.37 -3.85 0.12
CA ASP A 47 20.75 -3.64 -0.31
C ASP A 47 21.31 -2.36 0.36
N PRO A 48 22.17 -2.49 1.39
CA PRO A 48 22.73 -1.34 2.08
C PRO A 48 23.79 -0.59 1.26
N THR A 49 24.32 -1.21 0.20
CA THR A 49 25.36 -0.60 -0.64
C THR A 49 24.76 0.34 -1.69
N THR A 50 23.63 -0.02 -2.29
CA THR A 50 22.94 0.82 -3.29
C THR A 50 21.77 1.61 -2.70
N GLY A 51 21.30 1.25 -1.50
CA GLY A 51 20.05 1.77 -0.94
C GLY A 51 18.79 1.14 -1.55
N GLY A 52 18.96 0.16 -2.44
CA GLY A 52 17.89 -0.50 -3.17
C GLY A 52 17.45 -1.85 -2.59
N TRP A 53 17.05 -2.75 -3.47
CA TRP A 53 16.55 -4.09 -3.13
C TRP A 53 17.13 -5.14 -4.08
N ARG A 54 17.61 -6.25 -3.54
CA ARG A 54 17.99 -7.44 -4.32
C ARG A 54 16.83 -8.40 -4.40
N VAL A 55 16.55 -8.89 -5.60
CA VAL A 55 15.39 -9.72 -5.90
C VAL A 55 15.81 -11.19 -5.81
N HIS A 56 15.30 -11.88 -4.80
CA HIS A 56 15.69 -13.26 -4.48
C HIS A 56 14.53 -14.21 -4.72
N SER A 57 14.77 -15.27 -5.50
CA SER A 57 13.87 -16.41 -5.71
C SER A 57 14.53 -17.70 -5.24
N ASP A 58 13.80 -18.82 -5.36
CA ASP A 58 14.35 -20.15 -5.09
C ASP A 58 15.50 -20.56 -6.05
N PHE A 59 15.60 -19.88 -7.19
CA PHE A 59 16.68 -20.09 -8.17
C PHE A 59 17.92 -19.23 -7.89
N GLY A 60 17.82 -18.27 -6.97
CA GLY A 60 18.89 -17.33 -6.61
C GLY A 60 18.50 -15.87 -6.81
N PHE A 61 19.48 -15.00 -7.05
CA PHE A 61 19.22 -13.58 -7.29
C PHE A 61 18.87 -13.32 -8.75
N LEU A 62 17.64 -12.88 -9.00
CA LEU A 62 17.14 -12.54 -10.34
C LEU A 62 17.66 -11.18 -10.82
N GLY A 63 17.97 -10.28 -9.89
CA GLY A 63 18.42 -8.93 -10.22
C GLY A 63 18.33 -8.01 -9.00
N SER A 64 18.28 -6.72 -9.26
CA SER A 64 18.11 -5.69 -8.23
C SER A 64 17.32 -4.49 -8.74
N LEU A 65 16.57 -3.89 -7.84
CA LEU A 65 16.12 -2.50 -7.93
C LEU A 65 17.21 -1.65 -7.30
N ASP A 66 17.82 -0.74 -8.05
CA ASP A 66 18.82 0.17 -7.51
C ASP A 66 18.18 1.30 -6.68
N GLY A 67 18.99 2.27 -6.25
CA GLY A 67 18.51 3.37 -5.42
C GLY A 67 17.57 4.34 -6.15
N GLU A 68 17.68 4.46 -7.47
CA GLU A 68 16.82 5.30 -8.31
C GLU A 68 15.47 4.62 -8.54
N GLU A 69 15.48 3.36 -8.98
CA GLU A 69 14.26 2.54 -9.11
C GLU A 69 13.51 2.43 -7.77
N SER A 70 14.25 2.22 -6.67
CA SER A 70 13.66 2.13 -5.33
C SER A 70 13.07 3.45 -4.82
N ALA A 71 13.48 4.59 -5.38
CA ALA A 71 12.94 5.89 -5.00
C ALA A 71 11.49 6.10 -5.50
N GLU A 72 11.06 5.33 -6.49
CA GLU A 72 9.67 5.30 -6.96
C GLU A 72 8.73 4.57 -5.99
N TYR A 73 9.29 3.79 -5.05
CA TYR A 73 8.55 2.97 -4.09
C TYR A 73 8.90 3.29 -2.63
N PRO A 74 8.76 4.54 -2.17
CA PRO A 74 9.08 4.93 -0.79
C PRO A 74 8.32 4.13 0.28
N ALA A 75 7.16 3.52 -0.01
CA ALA A 75 6.43 2.65 0.91
C ALA A 75 7.26 1.44 1.37
N LEU A 76 8.16 0.92 0.52
CA LEU A 76 9.06 -0.18 0.87
C LEU A 76 10.01 0.17 2.02
N ASN A 77 10.32 1.46 2.23
CA ASN A 77 11.14 1.88 3.36
C ASN A 77 10.49 1.52 4.70
N ARG A 78 9.16 1.49 4.79
CA ARG A 78 8.47 1.08 6.01
C ARG A 78 8.77 -0.38 6.36
N LEU A 79 8.83 -1.26 5.36
CA LEU A 79 9.18 -2.67 5.52
C LEU A 79 10.66 -2.83 5.90
N ARG A 80 11.53 -2.05 5.27
CA ARG A 80 12.97 -1.99 5.62
C ARG A 80 13.18 -1.61 7.08
N MET A 81 12.52 -0.54 7.55
CA MET A 81 12.60 -0.08 8.94
C MET A 81 12.02 -1.09 9.93
N ALA A 82 11.04 -1.90 9.51
CA ALA A 82 10.47 -2.99 10.30
C ALA A 82 11.27 -4.29 10.21
N ALA A 83 12.42 -4.31 9.51
CA ALA A 83 13.21 -5.50 9.23
C ALA A 83 12.38 -6.66 8.62
N MET A 84 11.52 -6.32 7.67
CA MET A 84 10.71 -7.26 6.90
C MET A 84 11.08 -7.21 5.42
N ASN A 85 11.01 -8.37 4.77
CA ASN A 85 11.26 -8.50 3.33
C ASN A 85 9.92 -8.54 2.60
N PRO A 86 9.66 -7.63 1.65
CA PRO A 86 8.51 -7.74 0.76
C PRO A 86 8.54 -9.08 0.03
N ALA A 87 7.39 -9.74 -0.07
CA ALA A 87 7.20 -10.99 -0.79
C ALA A 87 6.10 -10.80 -1.84
N THR A 88 6.39 -11.18 -3.07
CA THR A 88 5.49 -11.07 -4.22
C THR A 88 5.92 -12.08 -5.28
N HIS A 89 5.52 -11.90 -6.53
CA HIS A 89 5.93 -12.71 -7.67
C HIS A 89 6.57 -11.83 -8.74
N ALA A 90 7.34 -12.47 -9.61
CA ALA A 90 7.90 -11.88 -10.80
C ALA A 90 7.54 -12.73 -12.01
N THR A 91 7.27 -12.06 -13.13
CA THR A 91 7.21 -12.69 -14.45
C THR A 91 8.58 -12.55 -15.10
N VAL A 92 9.15 -13.67 -15.52
CA VAL A 92 10.40 -13.73 -16.27
C VAL A 92 10.07 -14.18 -17.69
N ASP A 93 10.48 -13.41 -18.68
CA ASP A 93 10.22 -13.70 -20.09
C ASP A 93 11.45 -13.44 -20.96
N ILE A 94 11.45 -14.01 -22.17
CA ILE A 94 12.43 -13.71 -23.22
C ILE A 94 11.69 -13.00 -24.36
N VAL A 95 11.78 -11.66 -24.37
CA VAL A 95 11.15 -10.80 -25.36
C VAL A 95 12.22 -10.34 -26.35
N ASP A 96 12.00 -10.61 -27.64
CA ASP A 96 12.95 -10.26 -28.72
C ASP A 96 14.41 -10.74 -28.50
N GLY A 97 14.58 -11.82 -27.74
CA GLY A 97 15.89 -12.42 -27.42
C GLY A 97 16.57 -11.81 -26.19
N GLU A 98 15.92 -10.88 -25.50
CA GLU A 98 16.38 -10.30 -24.23
C GLU A 98 15.55 -10.82 -23.06
N VAL A 99 16.20 -11.04 -21.92
CA VAL A 99 15.50 -11.48 -20.71
C VAL A 99 14.90 -10.27 -20.01
N GLU A 100 13.59 -10.26 -19.85
CA GLU A 100 12.86 -9.25 -19.08
C GLU A 100 12.35 -9.86 -17.78
N ILE A 101 12.49 -9.11 -16.68
CA ILE A 101 11.98 -9.50 -15.37
C ILE A 101 11.09 -8.39 -14.85
N ALA A 102 9.80 -8.69 -14.70
CA ALA A 102 8.78 -7.76 -14.22
C ALA A 102 8.29 -8.22 -12.85
N ILE A 103 8.42 -7.38 -11.81
CA ILE A 103 8.04 -7.70 -10.43
C ILE A 103 6.72 -7.05 -10.09
N ALA A 104 5.77 -7.82 -9.55
CA ALA A 104 4.48 -7.32 -9.06
C ALA A 104 4.64 -6.54 -7.75
N LEU A 105 5.10 -5.28 -7.85
CA LEU A 105 5.25 -4.39 -6.70
C LEU A 105 3.99 -3.59 -6.42
N GLY A 106 3.16 -3.35 -7.43
CA GLY A 106 2.02 -2.49 -7.28
C GLY A 106 2.34 -1.00 -7.49
N LEU A 107 1.49 -0.15 -6.95
CA LEU A 107 1.59 1.31 -6.97
C LEU A 107 1.98 1.76 -5.58
N ASP A 108 3.02 2.61 -5.47
CA ASP A 108 3.56 3.04 -4.18
C ASP A 108 2.52 3.43 -3.11
N PRO A 109 1.56 4.34 -3.38
CA PRO A 109 0.61 4.75 -2.34
C PRO A 109 -0.33 3.61 -1.91
N TRP A 110 -0.44 2.54 -2.68
CA TRP A 110 -1.30 1.39 -2.43
C TRP A 110 -0.55 0.10 -2.12
N MET A 111 0.76 0.16 -1.96
CA MET A 111 1.60 -1.04 -1.79
C MET A 111 1.56 -1.57 -0.34
N VAL A 112 1.64 -0.67 0.63
CA VAL A 112 1.70 -1.00 2.05
C VAL A 112 0.52 -0.35 2.78
N PRO A 113 -0.39 -1.13 3.39
CA PRO A 113 -1.57 -0.62 4.11
C PRO A 113 -1.22 0.32 5.28
N ALA A 114 -1.98 1.38 5.45
CA ALA A 114 -1.81 2.37 6.52
C ALA A 114 -2.08 1.80 7.94
N ASN A 115 -2.93 0.78 8.05
CA ASN A 115 -3.23 0.05 9.28
C ASN A 115 -2.79 -1.43 9.20
N ASN A 116 -2.96 -2.16 10.30
CA ASN A 116 -2.69 -3.59 10.36
C ASN A 116 -3.96 -4.40 10.11
N GLN A 117 -3.80 -5.60 9.55
CA GLN A 117 -4.91 -6.53 9.42
C GLN A 117 -5.51 -6.82 10.81
N PRO A 118 -6.84 -6.68 11.01
CA PRO A 118 -7.46 -6.93 12.30
C PRO A 118 -7.26 -8.39 12.74
N ALA A 119 -7.00 -8.60 14.04
CA ALA A 119 -6.75 -9.93 14.57
C ALA A 119 -7.97 -10.86 14.41
N GLY A 120 -7.75 -12.14 14.09
CA GLY A 120 -8.82 -13.13 13.92
C GLY A 120 -9.61 -12.97 12.62
N THR A 121 -9.09 -12.23 11.65
CA THR A 121 -9.70 -12.08 10.33
C THR A 121 -9.04 -12.97 9.27
N ALA A 122 -9.83 -13.45 8.32
CA ALA A 122 -9.35 -14.00 7.05
C ALA A 122 -9.33 -12.88 6.00
N LEU A 123 -8.18 -12.68 5.36
CA LEU A 123 -7.99 -11.63 4.36
C LEU A 123 -8.45 -12.12 3.00
N LEU A 124 -9.33 -11.38 2.34
CA LEU A 124 -9.78 -11.69 0.98
C LEU A 124 -8.67 -11.52 -0.05
N ASN A 125 -8.69 -12.36 -1.09
CA ASN A 125 -7.71 -12.34 -2.17
C ASN A 125 -7.88 -11.15 -3.14
N GLY A 126 -9.05 -10.51 -3.12
CA GLY A 126 -9.39 -9.42 -4.04
C GLY A 126 -9.61 -9.91 -5.48
N GLY A 127 -9.71 -8.96 -6.41
CA GLY A 127 -9.91 -9.22 -7.84
C GLY A 127 -10.93 -8.29 -8.48
N GLN A 128 -11.79 -7.63 -7.70
CA GLN A 128 -12.76 -6.66 -8.21
C GLN A 128 -13.00 -5.54 -7.21
N GLY A 129 -12.88 -4.31 -7.71
CA GLY A 129 -13.19 -3.11 -6.93
C GLY A 129 -14.68 -2.88 -6.78
N ALA A 130 -15.14 -2.80 -5.54
CA ALA A 130 -16.48 -2.40 -5.18
C ALA A 130 -16.46 -1.05 -4.45
N LEU A 131 -17.12 -0.04 -5.02
CA LEU A 131 -17.19 1.29 -4.43
C LEU A 131 -17.99 1.25 -3.13
N VAL A 132 -17.41 1.81 -2.07
CA VAL A 132 -18.10 2.03 -0.80
C VAL A 132 -19.03 3.24 -0.95
N ARG A 133 -20.31 3.07 -0.61
CA ARG A 133 -21.26 4.19 -0.54
C ARG A 133 -21.02 4.99 0.74
N VAL A 134 -19.95 5.80 0.74
CA VAL A 134 -19.50 6.55 1.91
C VAL A 134 -20.50 7.57 2.45
N THR A 135 -21.48 7.99 1.63
CA THR A 135 -22.59 8.87 2.05
C THR A 135 -23.61 8.17 2.96
N GLU A 136 -23.62 6.83 2.95
CA GLU A 136 -24.44 5.98 3.82
C GLU A 136 -23.63 5.49 5.05
N GLY A 137 -22.37 5.91 5.17
CA GLY A 137 -21.50 5.62 6.31
C GLY A 137 -21.32 6.82 7.25
N GLU A 138 -20.31 6.72 8.10
CA GLU A 138 -20.02 7.68 9.17
C GLU A 138 -18.84 8.61 8.85
N LEU A 139 -18.17 8.42 7.70
CA LEU A 139 -17.06 9.26 7.29
C LEU A 139 -17.51 10.67 6.90
N THR A 140 -16.85 11.68 7.47
CA THR A 140 -17.05 13.06 7.05
C THR A 140 -16.31 13.35 5.73
N ALA A 141 -16.80 14.34 4.98
CA ALA A 141 -16.12 14.80 3.76
C ALA A 141 -14.70 15.34 4.03
N TYR A 142 -14.44 15.82 5.26
CA TYR A 142 -13.08 16.21 5.67
C TYR A 142 -12.17 14.99 5.78
N GLN A 143 -12.60 13.94 6.48
CA GLN A 143 -11.81 12.72 6.64
C GLN A 143 -11.50 12.08 5.29
N LEU A 144 -12.50 11.94 4.40
CA LEU A 144 -12.33 11.38 3.06
C LEU A 144 -11.29 12.13 2.22
N ARG A 145 -11.23 13.46 2.32
CA ARG A 145 -10.22 14.25 1.61
C ARG A 145 -8.83 14.11 2.24
N THR A 146 -8.78 14.03 3.57
CA THR A 146 -7.51 13.98 4.33
C THR A 146 -6.83 12.62 4.24
N MET A 147 -7.59 11.52 4.06
CA MET A 147 -7.04 10.18 3.77
C MET A 147 -6.12 10.19 2.53
N GLY A 148 -6.39 11.05 1.55
CA GLY A 148 -5.55 11.17 0.35
C GLY A 148 -5.63 9.92 -0.52
N THR A 149 -4.47 9.35 -0.87
CA THR A 149 -4.35 8.12 -1.66
C THR A 149 -3.56 7.10 -0.85
N GLU A 150 -4.24 6.06 -0.37
CA GLU A 150 -3.65 5.07 0.53
C GLU A 150 -4.39 3.73 0.45
N GLN A 151 -3.73 2.65 0.83
CA GLN A 151 -4.35 1.36 1.09
C GLN A 151 -4.65 1.22 2.59
N LEU A 152 -5.73 0.53 2.93
CA LEU A 152 -6.08 0.16 4.29
C LEU A 152 -6.75 -1.22 4.32
N PHE A 153 -6.69 -1.89 5.46
CA PHE A 153 -7.54 -3.03 5.76
C PHE A 153 -8.86 -2.58 6.35
N VAL A 154 -9.94 -3.19 5.90
CA VAL A 154 -11.29 -3.00 6.43
C VAL A 154 -11.87 -4.36 6.81
N THR A 155 -12.74 -4.38 7.80
CA THR A 155 -13.54 -5.56 8.15
C THR A 155 -14.83 -5.53 7.33
N LEU A 156 -15.29 -6.70 6.90
CA LEU A 156 -16.58 -6.84 6.22
C LEU A 156 -17.61 -7.47 7.16
N VAL A 157 -18.76 -6.81 7.26
CA VAL A 157 -19.89 -7.25 8.10
C VAL A 157 -21.10 -7.43 7.21
N LEU A 158 -21.77 -8.57 7.35
CA LEU A 158 -23.01 -8.86 6.64
C LEU A 158 -24.21 -8.44 7.50
N LEU A 159 -25.09 -7.61 6.94
CA LEU A 159 -26.35 -7.19 7.55
C LEU A 159 -27.46 -7.27 6.50
N ASP A 160 -28.44 -8.15 6.72
CA ASP A 160 -29.62 -8.32 5.85
C ASP A 160 -29.28 -8.41 4.35
N ASP A 161 -28.34 -9.29 4.00
CA ASP A 161 -27.78 -9.49 2.64
C ASP A 161 -26.82 -8.40 2.14
N THR A 162 -26.80 -7.23 2.78
CA THR A 162 -25.89 -6.13 2.44
C THR A 162 -24.55 -6.28 3.18
N VAL A 163 -23.45 -6.15 2.43
CA VAL A 163 -22.09 -6.18 2.97
C VAL A 163 -21.63 -4.75 3.26
N LEU A 164 -21.30 -4.49 4.51
CA LEU A 164 -20.78 -3.24 5.03
C LEU A 164 -19.27 -3.32 5.20
N ALA A 165 -18.55 -2.28 4.77
CA ALA A 165 -17.16 -2.09 5.09
C ALA A 165 -17.02 -1.27 6.37
N THR A 166 -16.20 -1.74 7.32
CA THR A 166 -15.94 -1.05 8.59
C THR A 166 -14.44 -0.92 8.85
N HIS A 167 -14.07 0.12 9.58
CA HIS A 167 -12.74 0.27 10.16
C HIS A 167 -12.89 0.40 11.68
N ASP A 168 -12.42 -0.60 12.43
CA ASP A 168 -12.74 -0.76 13.84
C ASP A 168 -14.26 -0.71 14.09
N ASN A 169 -14.73 0.30 14.84
CA ASN A 169 -16.15 0.51 15.13
C ASN A 169 -16.82 1.52 14.18
N LEU A 170 -16.11 2.05 13.20
CA LEU A 170 -16.62 3.04 12.25
C LEU A 170 -17.15 2.35 11.00
N VAL A 171 -18.40 2.62 10.64
CA VAL A 171 -19.01 2.14 9.39
C VAL A 171 -18.58 3.07 8.25
N LEU A 172 -17.82 2.53 7.29
CA LEU A 172 -17.43 3.29 6.10
C LEU A 172 -18.59 3.37 5.10
N GLY A 173 -19.42 2.33 5.04
CA GLY A 173 -20.62 2.25 4.22
C GLY A 173 -20.81 0.87 3.56
N PRO A 174 -21.94 0.63 2.91
CA PRO A 174 -22.17 -0.58 2.12
C PRO A 174 -21.31 -0.61 0.86
N CYS A 175 -20.84 -1.80 0.49
CA CYS A 175 -19.99 -2.01 -0.69
C CYS A 175 -20.51 -3.07 -1.67
N ALA A 176 -21.31 -4.04 -1.22
CA ALA A 176 -21.87 -5.08 -2.08
C ALA A 176 -23.18 -5.64 -1.51
N GLU A 177 -24.00 -6.25 -2.36
CA GLU A 177 -25.05 -7.18 -1.94
C GLU A 177 -24.52 -8.60 -2.13
N LEU A 178 -24.73 -9.47 -1.13
CA LEU A 178 -24.16 -10.81 -1.13
C LEU A 178 -24.76 -11.69 -2.24
N SER A 179 -26.04 -11.47 -2.54
CA SER A 179 -26.76 -12.12 -3.64
C SER A 179 -26.16 -11.86 -5.02
N ASP A 180 -25.43 -10.76 -5.21
CA ASP A 180 -24.79 -10.39 -6.48
C ASP A 180 -23.32 -10.89 -6.57
N ALA A 181 -22.77 -11.46 -5.50
CA ALA A 181 -21.35 -11.78 -5.40
C ALA A 181 -21.09 -13.20 -4.87
N THR A 182 -21.16 -14.19 -5.77
CA THR A 182 -21.01 -15.62 -5.44
C THR A 182 -19.72 -15.96 -4.68
N ALA A 183 -18.56 -15.42 -5.10
CA ALA A 183 -17.29 -15.66 -4.43
C ALA A 183 -17.26 -15.02 -3.02
N LEU A 184 -17.85 -13.83 -2.86
CA LEU A 184 -17.99 -13.19 -1.56
C LEU A 184 -18.92 -13.99 -0.63
N ALA A 185 -20.03 -14.51 -1.16
CA ALA A 185 -20.94 -15.40 -0.44
C ALA A 185 -20.22 -16.66 0.06
N ALA A 186 -19.40 -17.29 -0.80
CA ALA A 186 -18.57 -18.42 -0.43
C ALA A 186 -17.54 -18.05 0.66
N ALA A 187 -16.93 -16.87 0.57
CA ALA A 187 -15.99 -16.38 1.59
C ALA A 187 -16.66 -16.17 2.95
N PHE A 188 -17.86 -15.59 3.01
CA PHE A 188 -18.62 -15.45 4.26
C PHE A 188 -18.98 -16.82 4.86
N ALA A 189 -19.40 -17.78 4.03
CA ALA A 189 -19.70 -19.14 4.48
C ALA A 189 -18.44 -19.82 5.06
N ALA A 190 -17.29 -19.72 4.39
CA ALA A 190 -16.04 -20.31 4.85
C ALA A 190 -15.49 -19.64 6.14
N ALA A 191 -15.59 -18.31 6.24
CA ALA A 191 -15.21 -17.57 7.43
C ALA A 191 -16.09 -17.95 8.64
N SER A 192 -17.40 -18.06 8.44
CA SER A 192 -18.33 -18.50 9.49
C SER A 192 -18.02 -19.92 9.98
N GLN A 193 -17.59 -20.84 9.12
CA GLN A 193 -17.23 -22.21 9.51
C GLN A 193 -15.94 -22.26 10.34
N SER A 194 -15.00 -21.34 10.08
CA SER A 194 -13.73 -21.24 10.79
C SER A 194 -13.77 -20.34 12.03
N GLY A 195 -14.90 -19.65 12.26
CA GLY A 195 -15.04 -18.66 13.34
C GLY A 195 -14.25 -17.37 13.10
N ALA A 196 -13.75 -17.16 11.89
CA ALA A 196 -13.04 -15.95 11.50
C ALA A 196 -14.02 -14.86 11.02
N SER A 197 -13.65 -13.60 11.20
CA SER A 197 -14.29 -12.48 10.49
C SER A 197 -13.60 -12.25 9.15
N LEU A 198 -14.23 -11.53 8.23
CA LEU A 198 -13.61 -11.18 6.95
C LEU A 198 -12.91 -9.82 7.02
N ALA A 199 -11.69 -9.77 6.50
CA ALA A 199 -11.00 -8.53 6.20
C ALA A 199 -10.73 -8.43 4.70
N ALA A 200 -10.67 -7.21 4.18
CA ALA A 200 -10.37 -6.93 2.79
C ALA A 200 -9.38 -5.78 2.70
N ARG A 201 -8.63 -5.73 1.60
CA ARG A 201 -7.90 -4.53 1.20
C ARG A 201 -8.91 -3.53 0.66
N ALA A 202 -8.80 -2.28 1.08
CA ALA A 202 -9.50 -1.16 0.51
C ALA A 202 -8.50 -0.09 0.10
N TYR A 203 -8.88 0.70 -0.90
CA TYR A 203 -8.03 1.74 -1.46
C TYR A 203 -8.80 3.04 -1.46
N ALA A 204 -8.22 4.05 -0.83
CA ALA A 204 -8.67 5.41 -0.85
C ALA A 204 -7.97 6.16 -1.99
N GLY A 205 -8.71 7.03 -2.67
CA GLY A 205 -8.18 7.90 -3.72
C GLY A 205 -9.24 8.87 -4.19
N ALA A 206 -8.85 10.12 -4.41
CA ALA A 206 -9.74 11.18 -4.89
C ALA A 206 -11.06 11.33 -4.10
N GLY A 207 -11.01 11.12 -2.78
CA GLY A 207 -12.18 11.22 -1.88
C GLY A 207 -13.17 10.06 -2.01
N ARG A 208 -12.77 8.94 -2.59
CA ARG A 208 -13.56 7.70 -2.70
C ARG A 208 -12.81 6.55 -2.03
N ILE A 209 -13.55 5.52 -1.66
CA ILE A 209 -13.01 4.27 -1.12
C ILE A 209 -13.60 3.13 -1.95
N ALA A 210 -12.77 2.19 -2.36
CA ALA A 210 -13.20 0.93 -2.97
C ALA A 210 -12.59 -0.24 -2.20
N VAL A 211 -13.38 -1.29 -1.99
CA VAL A 211 -12.94 -2.55 -1.38
C VAL A 211 -12.61 -3.54 -2.49
N ASP A 212 -11.52 -4.27 -2.33
CA ASP A 212 -11.14 -5.36 -3.22
C ASP A 212 -11.82 -6.66 -2.81
N LEU A 213 -12.79 -7.09 -3.62
CA LEU A 213 -13.60 -8.27 -3.38
C LEU A 213 -13.15 -9.43 -4.26
N PRO A 214 -13.27 -10.69 -3.78
CA PRO A 214 -12.89 -11.86 -4.55
C PRO A 214 -13.85 -12.06 -5.73
N ILE A 215 -13.29 -12.49 -6.86
CA ILE A 215 -14.04 -12.94 -8.03
C ILE A 215 -13.97 -14.45 -8.25
N ASP A 216 -12.87 -15.07 -7.81
CA ASP A 216 -12.61 -16.49 -7.99
C ASP A 216 -13.07 -17.27 -6.75
N PRO A 217 -14.08 -18.16 -6.87
CA PRO A 217 -14.55 -18.97 -5.75
C PRO A 217 -13.52 -20.03 -5.28
N GLU A 218 -12.51 -20.36 -6.09
CA GLU A 218 -11.47 -21.32 -5.73
C GLU A 218 -10.30 -20.65 -4.97
N ALA A 219 -10.16 -19.32 -5.09
CA ALA A 219 -9.07 -18.53 -4.50
C ALA A 219 -9.60 -17.36 -3.66
N LEU A 220 -10.34 -17.69 -2.60
CA LEU A 220 -11.07 -16.72 -1.76
C LEU A 220 -10.17 -15.85 -0.88
N PHE A 221 -9.07 -16.43 -0.36
CA PHE A 221 -8.28 -15.83 0.71
C PHE A 221 -6.82 -15.62 0.30
N ALA A 222 -6.28 -14.47 0.70
CA ALA A 222 -4.85 -14.17 0.65
C ALA A 222 -4.16 -14.61 1.95
N PRO A 223 -2.83 -14.78 1.93
CA PRO A 223 -2.03 -14.95 3.14
C PRO A 223 -2.25 -13.80 4.13
N ALA A 224 -2.27 -14.12 5.43
CA ALA A 224 -2.34 -13.12 6.47
C ALA A 224 -1.11 -12.21 6.44
N VAL A 225 -1.33 -10.92 6.69
CA VAL A 225 -0.30 -9.89 6.62
C VAL A 225 0.24 -9.61 8.02
N PRO A 226 1.56 -9.78 8.27
CA PRO A 226 2.15 -9.47 9.57
C PRO A 226 1.97 -8.00 9.95
N PRO A 227 1.80 -7.68 11.24
CA PRO A 227 1.63 -6.31 11.68
C PRO A 227 2.92 -5.50 11.53
N LEU A 228 2.79 -4.26 11.08
CA LEU A 228 3.86 -3.27 11.04
C LEU A 228 3.69 -2.26 12.19
N PRO A 229 4.78 -1.60 12.61
CA PRO A 229 4.69 -0.39 13.41
C PRO A 229 3.80 0.65 12.70
N ILE A 230 2.86 1.24 13.44
CA ILE A 230 1.96 2.29 12.96
C ILE A 230 2.38 3.60 13.63
N ASP A 231 2.48 4.69 12.86
CA ASP A 231 2.68 6.03 13.40
C ASP A 231 1.34 6.52 13.99
N PRO A 232 1.24 6.71 15.32
CA PRO A 232 -0.01 7.14 15.95
C PRO A 232 -0.45 8.54 15.51
N ASN A 233 0.45 9.35 14.94
CA ASN A 233 0.13 10.68 14.43
C ASN A 233 -0.41 10.65 12.99
N LYS A 234 -0.39 9.48 12.34
CA LYS A 234 -0.89 9.27 10.97
C LYS A 234 -1.83 8.06 10.94
N PRO A 235 -2.99 8.14 11.61
CA PRO A 235 -3.97 7.07 11.57
C PRO A 235 -4.56 6.92 10.15
N ALA A 236 -4.91 5.69 9.76
CA ALA A 236 -5.54 5.40 8.47
C ALA A 236 -6.87 6.13 8.29
N ILE A 237 -7.65 6.30 9.36
CA ILE A 237 -8.81 7.19 9.36
C ILE A 237 -8.44 8.46 10.14
N PRO A 238 -8.37 9.63 9.48
CA PRO A 238 -8.09 10.89 10.14
C PRO A 238 -9.11 11.18 11.25
N PRO A 239 -8.70 11.85 12.34
CA PRO A 239 -9.64 12.26 13.38
C PRO A 239 -10.70 13.22 12.81
N VAL A 240 -11.90 13.17 13.38
CA VAL A 240 -12.95 14.14 13.05
C VAL A 240 -12.43 15.55 13.36
N LEU A 241 -12.65 16.47 12.44
CA LEU A 241 -12.31 17.88 12.67
C LEU A 241 -13.14 18.39 13.85
N ASN A 242 -12.49 18.76 14.94
CA ASN A 242 -13.14 19.43 16.06
C ASN A 242 -13.05 20.96 15.86
N PRO A 243 -14.11 21.64 15.40
CA PRO A 243 -14.09 23.09 15.19
C PRO A 243 -13.93 23.88 16.52
N ASN A 244 -14.22 23.23 17.65
CA ASN A 244 -14.08 23.79 19.00
C ASN A 244 -12.76 23.37 19.67
N ALA A 245 -11.83 22.74 18.95
CA ALA A 245 -10.49 22.52 19.49
C ALA A 245 -9.87 23.89 19.78
N ASP A 246 -9.39 24.08 21.00
CA ASP A 246 -8.76 25.34 21.42
C ASP A 246 -7.67 25.72 20.41
N TRP A 247 -7.91 26.79 19.67
CA TRP A 247 -6.96 27.34 18.69
C TRP A 247 -5.79 28.05 19.38
N GLU A 248 -5.56 27.77 20.67
CA GLU A 248 -4.44 28.28 21.46
C GLU A 248 -3.14 27.64 20.96
N PHE A 249 -2.67 28.17 19.83
CA PHE A 249 -1.29 28.05 19.42
C PHE A 249 -0.45 28.89 20.38
N THR A 250 0.05 28.25 21.44
CA THR A 250 1.10 28.87 22.26
C THR A 250 2.39 28.74 21.45
N ALA A 251 2.71 29.75 20.64
CA ALA A 251 4.03 29.85 20.05
C ALA A 251 5.05 29.76 21.21
N PRO A 252 6.04 28.85 21.17
CA PRO A 252 7.09 28.86 22.17
C PRO A 252 7.69 30.28 22.17
N ALA A 253 7.63 30.94 23.32
CA ALA A 253 8.12 32.29 23.52
C ALA A 253 9.67 32.34 23.54
N ASP A 254 10.31 31.57 22.67
CA ASP A 254 11.71 31.81 22.35
C ASP A 254 11.78 33.13 21.58
N PRO A 255 12.76 34.00 21.90
CA PRO A 255 12.61 35.42 21.65
C PRO A 255 12.64 35.71 20.16
N LEU A 256 11.52 36.20 19.64
CA LEU A 256 11.44 36.98 18.39
C LEU A 256 12.35 38.23 18.40
N ALA A 257 13.06 38.48 19.50
CA ALA A 257 14.11 39.48 19.59
C ALA A 257 15.44 38.91 19.07
N SER A 258 15.55 38.76 17.74
CA SER A 258 16.87 38.95 17.13
C SER A 258 17.35 40.37 17.48
N PRO A 259 18.58 40.58 17.99
CA PRO A 259 19.06 41.91 18.30
C PRO A 259 18.98 42.78 17.04
N LEU A 260 18.44 44.00 17.18
CA LEU A 260 18.41 44.96 16.09
C LEU A 260 19.84 45.13 15.56
N PRO A 261 20.06 45.06 14.23
CA PRO A 261 21.40 45.19 13.67
C PRO A 261 21.98 46.55 14.03
N THR A 262 22.97 46.55 14.93
CA THR A 262 23.73 47.72 15.35
C THR A 262 25.00 47.81 14.53
N GLY A 263 24.94 48.58 13.44
CA GLY A 263 26.10 48.87 12.60
C GLY A 263 25.79 50.02 11.64
N PRO A 264 26.78 50.84 11.25
CA PRO A 264 26.57 51.90 10.27
C PRO A 264 26.13 51.29 8.93
N ARG A 265 24.96 51.70 8.43
CA ARG A 265 24.51 51.35 7.08
C ARG A 265 25.30 52.17 6.07
N ALA A 266 26.12 51.51 5.25
CA ALA A 266 26.73 52.14 4.10
C ALA A 266 25.67 52.30 2.99
N PHE A 267 25.25 53.53 2.73
CA PHE A 267 24.44 53.86 1.57
C PHE A 267 25.38 54.12 0.38
N VAL A 268 25.26 53.31 -0.66
CA VAL A 268 25.90 53.59 -1.95
C VAL A 268 24.86 54.31 -2.80
N SER A 269 25.03 55.62 -3.00
CA SER A 269 24.20 56.35 -3.96
C SER A 269 24.52 55.88 -5.39
N PRO A 270 23.51 55.81 -6.28
CA PRO A 270 23.74 55.52 -7.70
C PRO A 270 24.73 56.54 -8.29
N LYS A 271 25.72 56.06 -9.04
CA LYS A 271 26.59 56.94 -9.84
C LYS A 271 25.75 57.49 -10.99
N ASP A 272 25.67 58.81 -11.09
CA ASP A 272 25.05 59.52 -12.20
C ASP A 272 25.66 59.03 -13.53
N THR A 273 24.84 58.36 -14.34
CA THR A 273 25.13 58.14 -15.76
C THR A 273 24.53 59.31 -16.54
N PHE A 274 25.41 60.20 -16.99
CA PHE A 274 25.23 61.01 -18.20
C PHE A 274 26.27 60.57 -19.23
#